data_AF-A0A7J9Y081-F1
#
_entry.id   AF-A0A7J9Y081-F1
#
_cell.length_a   1.000
_cell.length_b   1.000
_cell.length_c   1.000
_cell.angle_alpha   90.00
_cell.angle_beta   90.00
_cell.angle_gamma   90.00
#
_symmetry.space_group_name_H-M   'P 1'
#
loop_
_entity.id
_entity.type
_entity.pdbx_description
1 polymer ?
#
loop_
_entity_poly.entity_id
_entity_poly.type
_entity_poly.pdbx_seq_one_letter_code
_entity_poly.pdbx_strand_id
1 'polypeptide(L)' 'MTSRRWEALLPEFPWDRLRPYAERARAHPHGIVDLSIGTPVDPTPRVISDALAAAGNAPGYPLTAGSVALRQALVDWTRD' A
#
# COMPACT_ATOMS: atom_id res chain seq x y z
N MET A 1 14.62 -26.69 -13.76
CA MET A 1 14.16 -26.09 -12.49
C MET A 1 12.64 -26.12 -12.52
N THR A 2 12.06 -27.10 -11.81
CA THR A 2 10.62 -27.38 -11.80
C THR A 2 9.86 -26.23 -11.15
N SER A 3 8.97 -25.57 -11.91
CA SER A 3 7.92 -24.72 -11.37
C SER A 3 7.15 -25.51 -10.31
N ARG A 4 7.01 -24.93 -9.12
CA ARG A 4 6.42 -25.62 -7.98
C ARG A 4 4.90 -25.60 -8.11
N ARG A 5 4.27 -26.75 -7.84
CA ARG A 5 2.82 -27.03 -7.89
C ARG A 5 1.89 -25.96 -7.28
N TRP A 6 2.39 -25.05 -6.45
CA TRP A 6 1.61 -23.99 -5.82
C TRP A 6 1.30 -22.81 -6.77
N GLU A 7 2.09 -22.55 -7.82
CA GLU A 7 1.82 -21.45 -8.77
C GLU A 7 0.49 -21.64 -9.49
N ALA A 8 0.14 -22.88 -9.85
CA ALA A 8 -1.13 -23.21 -10.51
C ALA A 8 -2.34 -23.25 -9.56
N LEU A 9 -2.13 -23.19 -8.24
CA LEU A 9 -3.20 -23.25 -7.24
C LEU A 9 -3.64 -21.88 -6.74
N LEU A 10 -2.82 -20.85 -6.94
CA LEU A 10 -3.16 -19.50 -6.52
C LEU A 10 -3.89 -18.78 -7.65
N PRO A 11 -5.02 -18.10 -7.35
CA PRO A 11 -5.68 -17.27 -8.35
C PRO A 11 -4.77 -16.09 -8.72
N GLU A 12 -4.85 -15.64 -9.97
CA GLU A 12 -4.32 -14.34 -10.36
C GLU A 12 -4.96 -13.23 -9.51
N PHE A 13 -4.19 -12.18 -9.20
CA PHE A 13 -4.75 -11.06 -8.47
C PHE A 13 -5.84 -10.37 -9.28
N PRO A 14 -6.88 -9.80 -8.64
CA PRO A 14 -8.00 -9.19 -9.34
C PRO A 14 -7.60 -8.09 -10.34
N TRP A 15 -6.56 -7.31 -10.05
CA TRP A 15 -6.07 -6.26 -10.95
C TRP A 15 -5.26 -6.79 -12.13
N ASP A 16 -4.66 -7.99 -12.05
CA ASP A 16 -3.95 -8.59 -13.19
C ASP A 16 -4.88 -8.88 -14.36
N ARG A 17 -6.16 -9.12 -14.05
CA ARG A 17 -7.24 -9.29 -15.04
C ARG A 17 -7.55 -8.00 -15.80
N LEU A 18 -7.15 -6.84 -15.28
CA LEU A 18 -7.39 -5.54 -15.90
C LEU A 18 -6.35 -5.18 -16.97
N ARG A 19 -5.20 -5.88 -16.98
CA ARG A 19 -4.07 -5.63 -17.89
C ARG A 19 -4.45 -5.55 -19.37
N PRO A 20 -5.24 -6.47 -19.96
CA PRO A 20 -5.62 -6.37 -21.38
C PRO A 20 -6.47 -5.13 -21.69
N TYR A 21 -7.30 -4.71 -20.74
CA TYR A 21 -8.12 -3.51 -20.89
C TYR A 21 -7.28 -2.24 -20.76
N ALA A 22 -6.31 -2.24 -19.85
CA ALA A 22 -5.36 -1.13 -19.69
C ALA A 22 -4.46 -0.98 -20.93
N GLU A 23 -3.99 -2.07 -21.53
CA GLU A 23 -3.25 -2.05 -22.80
C GLU A 23 -4.06 -1.40 -23.93
N ARG A 24 -5.33 -1.81 -24.08
CA ARG A 24 -6.23 -1.22 -25.07
C ARG A 24 -6.49 0.27 -24.81
N ALA A 25 -6.69 0.66 -23.56
CA ALA A 25 -6.94 2.05 -23.20
C ALA A 25 -5.70 2.95 -23.40
N ARG A 26 -4.49 2.42 -23.15
CA ARG A 26 -3.23 3.14 -23.42
C ARG A 26 -3.00 3.44 -24.90
N ALA A 27 -3.59 2.65 -25.81
CA ALA A 27 -3.52 2.91 -27.26
C ALA A 27 -4.36 4.12 -27.70
N HIS A 28 -5.17 4.71 -26.82
CA HIS A 28 -5.93 5.92 -27.13
C HIS A 28 -5.00 7.14 -27.28
N PRO A 29 -5.23 8.04 -28.27
CA PRO A 29 -4.33 9.18 -28.54
C PRO A 29 -4.12 10.13 -27.36
N HIS A 30 -5.09 10.23 -26.46
CA HIS A 30 -5.02 11.09 -25.27
C HIS A 30 -4.55 10.35 -24.01
N GLY A 31 -4.12 9.09 -24.14
CA GLY A 31 -3.74 8.24 -23.03
C GLY A 31 -4.94 7.66 -22.27
N ILE A 32 -4.65 7.07 -21.11
CA ILE A 32 -5.59 6.35 -20.23
C ILE A 32 -5.95 7.20 -18.99
N VAL A 33 -7.20 7.12 -18.55
CA VAL A 33 -7.60 7.46 -17.17
C VAL A 33 -7.61 6.17 -16.36
N ASP A 34 -6.57 5.96 -15.56
CA ASP A 34 -6.37 4.69 -14.84
C ASP A 34 -7.09 4.72 -13.48
N LEU A 35 -8.25 4.06 -13.41
CA LEU A 35 -9.05 3.89 -12.20
C LEU A 35 -8.97 2.44 -11.66
N SER A 36 -7.94 1.69 -12.06
CA SER A 36 -7.81 0.26 -11.71
C SER A 36 -7.23 0.02 -10.31
N ILE A 37 -6.51 1.00 -9.75
CA ILE A 37 -5.81 0.90 -8.47
C ILE A 37 -6.34 1.95 -7.49
N GLY A 38 -6.81 1.49 -6.33
CA GLY A 38 -7.36 2.34 -5.26
C GLY A 38 -6.30 2.96 -4.33
N THR A 39 -5.04 3.02 -4.75
CA THR A 39 -3.98 3.66 -3.95
C THR A 39 -4.12 5.18 -4.06
N PRO A 40 -4.22 5.92 -2.94
CA PRO A 40 -4.25 7.39 -2.98
C PRO A 40 -3.03 7.95 -3.71
N VAL A 41 -3.24 8.97 -4.54
CA VAL A 41 -2.16 9.67 -5.27
C VAL A 41 -1.71 10.95 -4.57
N ASP A 42 -2.45 11.39 -3.56
CA ASP A 42 -2.13 12.59 -2.81
C ASP A 42 -0.83 12.44 -2.02
N PRO A 43 -0.03 13.52 -1.89
CA PRO A 43 1.14 13.50 -1.03
C PRO A 43 0.79 13.16 0.41
N THR A 44 1.69 12.42 1.07
CA THR A 44 1.57 12.20 2.52
C THR A 44 1.51 13.54 3.26
N PRO A 45 0.54 13.75 4.18
CA PRO A 45 0.45 14.98 4.97
C PRO A 45 1.74 15.31 5.71
N ARG A 46 2.12 16.59 5.74
CA ARG A 46 3.38 17.08 6.33
C ARG A 46 3.58 16.66 7.79
N VAL A 47 2.51 16.68 8.58
CA VAL A 47 2.54 16.26 9.99
C VAL A 47 3.06 14.82 10.16
N ILE A 48 2.77 13.93 9.21
CA ILE A 48 3.24 12.55 9.23
C ILE A 48 4.69 12.47 8.78
N SER A 49 5.05 13.09 7.65
CA SER A 49 6.43 13.05 7.14
C SER A 49 7.43 13.67 8.12
N ASP A 50 7.02 14.73 8.84
CA ASP A 50 7.88 15.43 9.80
C ASP A 50 8.07 14.65 11.08
N ALA A 51 7.03 14.00 11.59
CA ALA A 51 7.14 13.09 12.72
C ALA A 51 8.07 11.91 12.42
N LEU A 52 7.98 11.35 11.20
CA LEU A 52 8.86 10.27 10.76
C LEU A 52 10.32 10.74 10.69
N ALA A 53 10.58 11.90 10.09
CA ALA A 53 11.93 12.46 9.97
C ALA A 53 12.55 12.72 11.36
N ALA A 54 11.78 13.29 12.29
CA ALA A 54 12.22 13.54 13.66
C ALA A 54 12.52 12.25 14.44
N ALA A 55 11.79 11.17 14.17
CA ALA A 55 11.96 9.87 14.82
C ALA A 55 13.00 8.96 14.13
N GLY A 56 13.67 9.41 13.07
CA GLY A 56 14.51 8.56 12.20
C GLY A 56 15.70 7.89 12.88
N ASN A 57 16.12 8.37 14.06
CA ASN A 57 17.18 7.78 14.87
C ASN A 57 16.64 7.19 16.20
N ALA A 58 15.54 6.43 16.12
CA ALA A 58 15.00 5.73 17.28
C ALA A 58 15.86 4.49 17.63
N PRO A 59 16.45 4.42 18.84
CA PRO A 59 17.30 3.29 19.22
C PRO A 59 16.50 2.07 19.66
N GLY A 60 17.12 0.90 19.58
CA GLY A 60 16.60 -0.35 20.13
C GLY A 60 15.75 -1.17 19.15
N TYR A 61 15.44 -2.41 19.56
CA TYR A 61 14.55 -3.28 18.80
C TYR A 61 13.09 -2.86 19.00
N PRO A 62 12.28 -2.76 17.94
CA PRO A 62 10.87 -2.44 18.07
C PRO A 62 10.13 -3.54 18.85
N LEU A 63 9.13 -3.12 19.63
CA LEU A 63 8.25 -4.06 20.32
C LEU A 63 7.35 -4.76 19.31
N THR A 64 7.17 -6.07 19.44
CA THR A 64 6.26 -6.87 18.58
C THR A 64 4.84 -6.30 18.54
N ALA A 65 4.36 -5.76 19.66
CA ALA A 65 3.03 -5.17 19.78
C ALA A 65 2.97 -3.69 19.36
N GLY A 66 4.10 -3.07 18.99
CA GLY A 66 4.22 -1.63 18.85
C GLY A 66 4.34 -0.88 20.19
N SER A 67 4.59 0.43 20.13
CA SER A 67 4.73 1.26 21.33
C SER A 67 3.41 1.40 22.09
N VAL A 68 3.47 1.64 23.41
CA VAL A 68 2.27 1.95 24.21
C VAL A 68 1.55 3.18 23.66
N ALA A 69 2.30 4.23 23.30
CA ALA A 69 1.75 5.46 22.76
C ALA A 69 0.98 5.23 21.44
N LEU A 70 1.52 4.43 20.51
CA LEU A 70 0.83 4.10 19.26
C LEU A 70 -0.48 3.37 19.52
N ARG A 71 -0.45 2.36 20.39
CA ARG A 71 -1.64 1.56 20.70
C ARG A 71 -2.73 2.40 21.37
N GLN A 72 -2.36 3.31 22.27
CA GLN A 72 -3.32 4.20 22.91
C GLN A 72 -3.95 5.17 21.89
N ALA A 73 -3.14 5.79 21.03
CA ALA A 73 -3.63 6.68 19.97
C ALA A 73 -4.61 5.99 19.01
N LEU A 74 -4.37 4.71 18.68
CA LEU A 74 -5.31 3.91 17.87
C LEU A 74 -6.64 3.69 18.59
N VAL A 75 -6.60 3.34 19.88
CA VAL A 75 -7.82 3.16 20.68
C VAL A 75 -8.61 4.45 20.77
N ASP A 76 -7.94 5.57 21.02
CA ASP A 76 -8.58 6.87 21.13
C ASP A 76 -9.25 7.26 19.80
N TRP A 77 -8.54 7.11 18.66
CA TRP A 77 -9.09 7.41 17.34
C TRP A 77 -10.33 6.60 16.97
N THR A 78 -10.43 5.34 17.39
CA THR A 78 -11.59 4.49 17.08
C THR A 78 -12.83 4.74 17.95
N ARG A 79 -12.68 5.52 19.02
CA ARG A 79 -13.78 5.84 19.95
C ARG A 79 -14.50 7.13 19.55
N ASP A 80 -13.81 7.99 18.83
CA ASP A 80 -14.35 9.22 18.23
C ASP A 80 -15.15 8.91 16.96
#